data_AF-A0A6M1MCZ5-F1
#
_entry.id   AF-A0A6M1MCZ5-F1
#
_cell.length_a   1.000
_cell.length_b   1.000
_cell.length_c   1.000
_cell.angle_alpha   90.00
_cell.angle_beta   90.00
_cell.angle_gamma   90.00
#
_symmetry.space_group_name_H-M   'P 1'
#
loop_
_entity.id
_entity.type
_entity.pdbx_description
1 polymer ?
#
loop_
_entity_poly.entity_id
_entity_poly.type
_entity_poly.pdbx_seq_one_letter_code
_entity_poly.pdbx_strand_id
1 'polypeptide(L)'
;MSYRDLPALVTRREEAVTLLEAIAAGVEESEFAPFVGAMTTVEAEQALAIMRGSGNEMSLRTQLGALLAEAGLVTNDEVFAALDARRALGRGEAA
;
A
#
# COMPACT_ATOMS: atom_id res chain seq x y z
N MET A 1 2.76 15.83 -6.66
CA MET A 1 2.08 15.02 -7.70
C MET A 1 0.88 14.37 -7.04
N SER A 2 -0.28 14.23 -7.69
CA SER A 2 -1.38 13.47 -7.09
C SER A 2 -1.16 11.98 -7.32
N TYR A 3 -1.61 11.13 -6.39
CA TYR A 3 -1.59 9.67 -6.61
C TYR A 3 -2.39 9.26 -7.86
N ARG A 4 -3.39 10.07 -8.24
CA ARG A 4 -4.23 9.84 -9.43
C ARG A 4 -3.49 10.06 -10.76
N ASP A 5 -2.36 10.77 -10.71
CA ASP A 5 -1.54 11.03 -11.90
C ASP A 5 -0.45 9.97 -12.09
N LEU A 6 -0.33 9.02 -11.17
CA LEU A 6 0.71 7.99 -11.20
C LEU A 6 0.37 6.87 -12.18
N PRO A 7 1.38 6.25 -12.82
CA PRO A 7 1.18 4.98 -13.50
C PRO A 7 0.82 3.90 -12.48
N ALA A 8 -0.03 2.95 -12.87
CA ALA A 8 -0.39 1.81 -12.02
C ALA A 8 0.85 0.95 -11.67
N LEU A 9 1.76 0.75 -12.64
CA LEU A 9 3.04 0.09 -12.40
C LEU A 9 4.03 1.12 -11.86
N VAL A 10 4.29 1.03 -10.57
CA VAL A 10 5.21 1.91 -9.85
C VAL A 10 6.64 1.37 -9.98
N THR A 11 7.55 2.20 -10.46
CA THR A 11 8.95 1.79 -10.69
C THR A 11 9.96 2.77 -10.11
N ARG A 12 9.51 3.91 -9.61
CA ARG A 12 10.36 4.96 -9.05
C ARG A 12 10.03 5.23 -7.59
N ARG A 13 11.05 5.59 -6.82
CA ARG A 13 10.92 5.95 -5.40
C ARG A 13 9.95 7.12 -5.18
N GLU A 14 9.97 8.14 -6.03
CA GLU A 14 9.08 9.31 -5.91
C GLU A 14 7.60 8.94 -6.02
N GLU A 15 7.27 8.01 -6.93
CA GLU A 15 5.93 7.46 -7.11
C GLU A 15 5.51 6.65 -5.88
N ALA A 16 6.42 5.82 -5.35
CA ALA A 16 6.20 5.03 -4.15
C ALA A 16 5.95 5.92 -2.91
N VAL A 17 6.74 6.99 -2.74
CA VAL A 17 6.55 7.97 -1.65
C VAL A 17 5.20 8.67 -1.79
N THR A 18 4.79 9.05 -3.01
CA THR A 18 3.47 9.67 -3.25
C THR A 18 2.32 8.73 -2.83
N LEU A 19 2.48 7.41 -3.00
CA LEU A 19 1.50 6.43 -2.54
C LEU A 19 1.51 6.26 -1.01
N LEU A 20 2.67 6.30 -0.35
CA LEU A 20 2.76 6.30 1.11
C LEU A 20 2.11 7.56 1.71
N GLU A 21 2.31 8.72 1.10
CA GLU A 21 1.64 9.96 1.49
C GLU A 21 0.12 9.85 1.33
N ALA A 22 -0.37 9.24 0.23
CA ALA A 22 -1.79 8.98 0.03
C ALA A 22 -2.38 8.05 1.12
N ILE A 23 -1.65 6.99 1.50
CA ILE A 23 -2.01 6.12 2.63
C ILE A 23 -2.11 6.94 3.92
N ALA A 24 -1.07 7.72 4.23
CA ALA A 24 -1.01 8.54 5.43
C ALA A 24 -2.11 9.60 5.48
N ALA A 25 -2.51 10.15 4.33
CA ALA A 25 -3.56 11.14 4.18
C ALA A 25 -4.99 10.59 4.29
N GLY A 26 -5.16 9.27 4.40
CA GLY A 26 -6.49 8.69 4.58
C GLY A 26 -7.23 8.35 3.29
N VAL A 27 -6.54 8.26 2.16
CA VAL A 27 -7.16 7.84 0.90
C VAL A 27 -7.85 6.47 1.05
N GLU A 28 -9.00 6.34 0.40
CA GLU A 28 -9.82 5.15 0.41
C GLU A 28 -9.05 3.93 -0.10
N GLU A 29 -9.32 2.79 0.52
CA GLU A 29 -8.51 1.60 0.28
C GLU A 29 -8.64 1.05 -1.14
N SER A 30 -9.84 1.16 -1.72
CA SER A 30 -10.12 0.71 -3.08
C SER A 30 -9.30 1.43 -4.16
N GLU A 31 -8.86 2.65 -3.87
CA GLU A 31 -8.03 3.45 -4.79
C GLU A 31 -6.65 2.83 -5.01
N PHE A 32 -6.20 1.95 -4.11
CA PHE A 32 -4.90 1.28 -4.21
C PHE A 32 -4.93 -0.01 -5.04
N ALA A 33 -6.11 -0.54 -5.35
CA ALA A 33 -6.26 -1.81 -6.07
C ALA A 33 -5.52 -1.86 -7.42
N PRO A 34 -5.51 -0.81 -8.26
CA PRO A 34 -4.78 -0.84 -9.53
C PRO A 34 -3.27 -0.98 -9.36
N PHE A 35 -2.69 -0.31 -8.35
CA PHE A 35 -1.25 -0.37 -8.07
C PHE A 35 -0.86 -1.74 -7.52
N VAL A 36 -1.65 -2.25 -6.57
CA VAL A 36 -1.48 -3.60 -6.03
C VAL A 36 -1.54 -4.64 -7.15
N GLY A 37 -2.57 -4.60 -8.00
CA GLY A 37 -2.72 -5.55 -9.10
C GLY A 37 -1.56 -5.48 -10.10
N ALA A 38 -1.08 -4.29 -10.45
CA ALA A 38 0.02 -4.13 -11.40
C ALA A 38 1.39 -4.58 -10.85
N MET A 39 1.59 -4.49 -9.53
CA MET A 39 2.84 -4.87 -8.87
C MET A 39 2.86 -6.31 -8.37
N THR A 40 1.70 -6.96 -8.25
CA THR A 40 1.61 -8.34 -7.75
C THR A 40 2.10 -9.30 -8.84
N THR A 41 3.10 -10.13 -8.51
CA THR A 41 3.59 -11.19 -9.38
C THR A 41 2.69 -12.44 -9.30
N VAL A 42 2.83 -13.35 -10.26
CA VAL A 42 2.07 -14.62 -10.26
C VAL A 42 2.33 -15.44 -8.98
N GLU A 43 3.57 -15.44 -8.49
CA GLU A 43 3.94 -16.10 -7.24
C GLU A 43 3.28 -15.42 -6.03
N ALA A 44 3.25 -14.09 -6.02
CA ALA A 44 2.58 -13.33 -4.97
C ALA A 44 1.06 -13.57 -4.98
N GLU A 45 0.43 -13.68 -6.15
CA GLU A 45 -1.01 -14.02 -6.26
C GLU A 45 -1.35 -15.34 -5.57
N GLN A 46 -0.49 -16.36 -5.71
CA GLN A 46 -0.70 -17.65 -5.04
C GLN A 46 -0.60 -17.51 -3.52
N ALA A 47 0.41 -16.79 -3.02
CA ALA A 47 0.58 -16.54 -1.59
C ALA A 47 -0.65 -15.80 -1.02
N LEU A 48 -1.14 -14.77 -1.72
CA LEU A 48 -2.32 -14.00 -1.33
C LEU A 48 -3.59 -14.85 -1.32
N ALA A 49 -3.75 -15.75 -2.29
CA ALA A 49 -4.88 -16.68 -2.32
C ALA A 49 -4.89 -17.61 -1.09
N ILE A 50 -3.72 -18.11 -0.67
CA ILE A 50 -3.57 -18.92 0.55
C ILE A 50 -3.87 -18.10 1.81
N MET A 51 -3.33 -16.88 1.89
CA MET A 51 -3.58 -15.97 3.01
C MET A 51 -5.07 -15.65 3.15
N ARG A 52 -5.76 -15.37 2.04
CA ARG A 52 -7.21 -15.19 2.00
C ARG A 52 -7.97 -16.44 2.45
N GLY A 53 -7.59 -17.62 1.93
CA GLY A 53 -8.22 -18.89 2.33
C GLY A 53 -8.04 -19.24 3.81
N SER A 54 -7.00 -18.71 4.46
CA SER A 54 -6.71 -18.93 5.88
C SER A 54 -7.23 -17.81 6.81
N GLY A 55 -7.93 -16.80 6.28
CA GLY A 55 -8.40 -15.65 7.06
C GLY A 55 -7.30 -14.68 7.49
N ASN A 56 -6.11 -14.77 6.91
CA ASN A 56 -4.97 -13.88 7.15
C ASN A 56 -4.77 -12.88 6.01
N GLU A 57 -5.86 -12.47 5.35
CA GLU A 57 -5.80 -11.50 4.25
C GLU A 57 -5.25 -10.16 4.74
N MET A 58 -4.36 -9.58 3.95
CA MET A 58 -3.83 -8.25 4.22
C MET A 58 -4.74 -7.18 3.62
N SER A 59 -4.79 -6.01 4.28
CA SER A 59 -5.37 -4.81 3.68
C SER A 59 -4.61 -4.43 2.41
N LEU A 60 -5.27 -3.82 1.41
CA LEU A 60 -4.62 -3.31 0.19
C LEU A 60 -3.54 -2.28 0.53
N ARG A 61 -3.70 -1.49 1.60
CA ARG A 61 -2.68 -0.55 2.07
C ARG A 61 -1.42 -1.27 2.55
N THR A 62 -1.61 -2.32 3.35
CA THR A 62 -0.52 -3.17 3.85
C THR A 62 0.18 -3.89 2.70
N GLN A 63 -0.60 -4.44 1.77
CA GLN A 63 -0.07 -5.15 0.61
C GLN A 63 0.71 -4.22 -0.32
N LEU A 64 0.18 -3.03 -0.61
CA LEU A 64 0.90 -2.03 -1.40
C LEU A 64 2.22 -1.64 -0.74
N GLY A 65 2.21 -1.37 0.57
CA GLY A 65 3.43 -1.06 1.32
C GLY A 65 4.49 -2.16 1.22
N ALA A 66 4.07 -3.42 1.38
CA ALA A 66 4.96 -4.57 1.25
C ALA A 66 5.56 -4.69 -0.16
N LEU A 67 4.74 -4.53 -1.22
CA LEU A 67 5.20 -4.59 -2.60
C LEU A 67 6.19 -3.45 -2.95
N LEU A 68 5.95 -2.23 -2.47
CA LEU A 68 6.86 -1.11 -2.67
C LEU A 68 8.21 -1.32 -1.95
N ALA A 69 8.20 -1.92 -0.77
CA ALA A 69 9.41 -2.24 -0.02
C ALA A 69 10.18 -3.42 -0.64
N GLU A 70 9.48 -4.46 -1.09
CA GLU A 70 10.07 -5.61 -1.80
C GLU A 70 10.73 -5.17 -3.12
N ALA A 71 10.11 -4.23 -3.84
CA ALA A 71 10.68 -3.61 -5.03
C ALA A 71 11.88 -2.68 -4.73
N GLY A 72 12.23 -2.46 -3.45
CA GLY A 72 13.33 -1.59 -3.04
C GLY A 72 13.09 -0.10 -3.25
N LEU A 73 11.84 0.33 -3.46
CA LEU A 73 11.49 1.73 -3.71
C LEU A 73 11.42 2.54 -2.41
N VAL A 74 11.03 1.89 -1.32
CA VAL A 74 10.92 2.43 0.03
C VAL A 74 11.42 1.42 1.06
N THR A 75 11.64 1.85 2.30
CA THR A 75 11.96 0.94 3.41
C THR A 75 10.70 0.50 4.15
N ASN A 76 10.78 -0.61 4.88
CA ASN A 76 9.70 -1.03 5.79
C ASN A 76 9.39 0.03 6.85
N ASP A 77 10.40 0.78 7.33
CA ASP A 77 10.19 1.85 8.30
C ASP A 77 9.33 2.98 7.73
N GLU A 78 9.54 3.35 6.46
CA GLU A 78 8.72 4.34 5.75
C GLU A 78 7.28 3.86 5.60
N VAL A 79 7.09 2.57 5.28
CA VAL A 79 5.76 1.95 5.20
C VAL A 79 5.05 1.96 6.55
N PHE A 80 5.72 1.54 7.62
CA PHE A 80 5.14 1.53 8.96
C PHE A 80 4.77 2.93 9.42
N ALA A 81 5.62 3.94 9.17
CA ALA A 81 5.32 5.32 9.49
C ALA A 81 4.04 5.83 8.79
N ALA A 82 3.85 5.51 7.52
CA ALA A 82 2.64 5.89 6.78
C ALA A 82 1.37 5.22 7.33
N LEU A 83 1.44 3.93 7.67
CA LEU A 83 0.33 3.19 8.27
C LEU A 83 -0.03 3.70 9.67
N ASP A 84 0.98 4.07 10.47
CA ASP A 84 0.77 4.64 11.79
C ASP A 84 0.16 6.03 11.72
N ALA A 85 0.59 6.87 10.77
CA ALA A 85 -0.04 8.17 10.51
C ALA A 85 -1.53 8.02 10.13
N ARG A 86 -1.86 7.06 9.25
CA ARG A 86 -3.25 6.73 8.91
C ARG A 86 -4.06 6.30 10.13
N ARG A 87 -3.48 5.44 10.97
CA ARG A 87 -4.12 4.95 12.19
C ARG A 87 -4.37 6.10 13.18
N ALA A 88 -3.45 7.06 13.28
CA ALA A 88 -3.63 8.24 14.12
C ALA A 88 -4.81 9.11 13.65
N LEU A 89 -5.01 9.29 12.33
CA LEU A 89 -6.18 10.00 11.79
C LEU A 89 -7.50 9.34 12.20
N GLY A 90 -7.60 8.01 12.06
CA GLY A 90 -8.82 7.29 12.44
C GLY A 90 -9.13 7.28 13.95
N ARG A 91 -8.12 7.55 14.79
CA ARG A 91 -8.31 7.73 16.25
C ARG A 91 -8.69 9.15 16.63
N GLY A 92 -8.31 10.15 15.82
CA GLY A 92 -8.64 11.57 16.04
C GLY A 92 -10.10 11.91 15.77
N GLU A 93 -10.78 11.16 14.89
CA GLU A 93 -12.22 11.34 14.61
C GLU A 93 -13.14 10.71 15.68
N ALA A 94 -12.59 9.89 16.58
CA ALA A 94 -13.33 9.22 17.65
C ALA A 94 -13.29 9.94 19.01
N ALA A 95 -12.79 11.19 19.05
CA ALA A 95 -12.60 11.99 20.25
C ALA A 95 -13.52 13.22 20.30
#